data_AF-A0A962Y961-F1
#
_entry.id   AF-A0A962Y961-F1
#
_cell.length_a   1.000
_cell.length_b   1.000
_cell.length_c   1.000
_cell.angle_alpha   90.00
_cell.angle_beta   90.00
_cell.angle_gamma   90.00
#
_symmetry.space_group_name_H-M   'P 1'
#
loop_
_entity.id
_entity.type
_entity.pdbx_description
1 polymer ?
#
loop_
_entity_poly.entity_id
_entity_poly.type
_entity_poly.pdbx_seq_one_letter_code
_entity_poly.pdbx_strand_id
1 'polypeptide(L)'
;VWSAADLANIKAWSESLRAYGEGFEQVIEDVNRGLLTNTLSANAAIQDGKNAFRVMLDGTAAASAQKLVAAQQAEQTILVSSTRLNQILVGLLVLSLVLILLVMNIVPRAIIRPIQTLSKAAEDMSKGELEKSVPTELSIRDFDSLAQTLERLRISQKTLMARYYRKAETKSAA
;
A
#
# COMPACT_ATOMS: atom_id res chain seq x y z
N VAL A 1 4.41 16.42 -20.41
CA VAL A 1 3.22 17.06 -21.04
C VAL A 1 3.53 18.54 -21.20
N TRP A 2 3.45 19.06 -22.43
CA TRP A 2 3.71 20.48 -22.71
C TRP A 2 2.50 21.32 -22.28
N SER A 3 2.75 22.43 -21.58
CA SER A 3 1.70 23.39 -21.20
C SER A 3 1.33 24.30 -22.37
N ALA A 4 0.18 24.98 -22.27
CA ALA A 4 -0.20 25.99 -23.27
C ALA A 4 0.84 27.11 -23.39
N ALA A 5 1.49 27.49 -22.29
CA ALA A 5 2.58 28.46 -22.30
C ALA A 5 3.83 27.92 -23.02
N ASP A 6 4.16 26.64 -22.84
CA ASP A 6 5.29 26.04 -23.57
C ASP A 6 5.02 25.99 -25.09
N LEU A 7 3.79 25.67 -25.49
CA LEU A 7 3.39 25.67 -26.90
C LEU A 7 3.45 27.08 -27.52
N ALA A 8 3.06 28.10 -26.77
CA ALA A 8 3.19 29.50 -27.19
C ALA A 8 4.66 29.90 -27.37
N ASN A 9 5.54 29.51 -26.44
CA ASN A 9 6.98 29.76 -26.54
C ASN A 9 7.60 29.04 -27.75
N ILE A 10 7.26 27.76 -27.97
CA ILE A 10 7.73 26.99 -29.14
C ILE A 10 7.29 27.67 -30.44
N LYS A 11 6.06 28.17 -30.50
CA LYS A 11 5.56 28.91 -31.67
C LYS A 11 6.38 30.20 -31.89
N ALA A 12 6.59 31.00 -30.84
CA ALA A 12 7.40 32.22 -30.92
C ALA A 12 8.85 31.94 -31.35
N TRP A 13 9.43 30.84 -30.89
CA TRP A 13 10.77 30.40 -31.30
C TRP A 13 10.80 29.99 -32.78
N SER A 14 9.78 29.25 -33.24
CA SER A 14 9.68 28.88 -34.66
C SER A 14 9.54 30.10 -35.57
N GLU A 15 8.78 31.12 -35.14
CA GLU A 15 8.63 32.39 -35.87
C GLU A 15 9.94 33.17 -35.89
N SER A 16 10.67 33.22 -34.78
CA SER A 16 11.98 33.89 -34.69
C SER A 16 13.03 33.22 -35.58
N LEU A 17 13.03 31.89 -35.64
CA LEU A 17 13.93 31.12 -36.51
C LEU A 17 13.61 31.35 -37.99
N ARG A 18 12.32 31.39 -38.34
CA ARG A 18 11.87 31.70 -39.70
C ARG A 18 12.28 33.11 -40.12
N ALA A 19 12.04 34.11 -39.26
CA ALA A 19 12.43 35.50 -39.51
C ALA A 19 13.95 35.65 -39.70
N TYR A 20 14.76 34.89 -38.96
CA TYR A 20 16.21 34.84 -39.17
C TYR A 20 16.58 34.26 -40.55
N GLY A 21 15.90 33.18 -40.97
CA GLY A 21 16.07 32.58 -42.30
C GLY A 21 15.69 33.53 -43.44
N GLU A 22 14.50 34.14 -43.35
CA GLU A 22 14.01 35.13 -44.32
C GLU A 22 14.96 36.34 -44.42
N GLY A 23 15.45 36.85 -43.29
CA GLY A 23 16.44 37.94 -43.27
C GLY A 23 17.77 37.56 -43.92
N PHE A 24 18.19 36.30 -43.82
CA PHE A 24 19.40 35.81 -44.48
C PHE A 24 19.20 35.66 -46.00
N GLU A 25 18.06 35.15 -46.43
CA GLU A 25 17.69 35.05 -47.85
C GLU A 25 17.63 36.42 -48.50
N GLN A 26 17.02 37.41 -47.84
CA GLN A 26 16.95 38.79 -48.33
C GLN A 26 18.36 39.39 -48.52
N VAL A 27 19.26 39.17 -47.57
CA VAL A 27 20.66 39.65 -47.67
C VAL A 27 21.37 39.00 -48.85
N ILE A 28 21.16 37.70 -49.09
CA ILE A 28 21.72 37.01 -50.27
C ILE A 28 21.17 37.61 -51.56
N GLU A 29 19.87 37.85 -51.65
CA GLU A 29 19.24 38.46 -52.83
C GLU A 29 19.81 39.86 -53.09
N ASP A 30 19.90 40.70 -52.06
CA ASP A 30 20.38 42.07 -52.18
C ASP A 30 21.88 42.14 -52.54
N VAL A 31 22.68 41.16 -52.09
CA VAL A 31 24.07 40.99 -52.54
C VAL A 31 24.11 40.60 -54.02
N ASN A 32 23.31 39.61 -54.44
CA ASN A 32 23.27 39.17 -55.83
C ASN A 32 22.78 40.28 -56.80
N ARG A 33 21.91 41.16 -56.31
CA ARG A 33 21.42 42.34 -57.06
C ARG A 33 22.39 43.51 -57.04
N GLY A 34 23.51 43.41 -56.33
CA GLY A 34 24.50 44.48 -56.17
C GLY A 34 24.05 45.65 -55.30
N LEU A 35 22.96 45.49 -54.53
CA LEU A 35 22.44 46.49 -53.60
C LEU A 35 23.25 46.52 -52.30
N LEU A 36 23.75 45.36 -51.85
CA LEU A 36 24.68 45.24 -50.73
C LEU A 36 26.07 44.91 -51.25
N THR A 37 26.95 45.91 -51.27
CA THR A 37 28.31 45.79 -51.86
C THR A 37 29.41 45.61 -50.83
N ASN A 38 29.09 45.70 -49.54
CA ASN A 38 30.07 45.57 -48.47
C ASN A 38 29.50 44.82 -47.26
N THR A 39 30.40 44.28 -46.44
CA THR A 39 30.06 43.47 -45.27
C THR A 39 29.32 44.27 -44.19
N LEU A 40 29.58 45.57 -44.07
CA LEU A 40 28.96 46.41 -43.05
C LEU A 40 27.45 46.58 -43.31
N SER A 41 27.06 46.87 -44.54
CA SER A 41 25.65 47.00 -44.93
C SER A 41 24.92 45.65 -44.87
N ALA A 42 25.57 44.56 -45.28
CA ALA A 42 24.99 43.21 -45.15
C ALA A 42 24.80 42.79 -43.68
N ASN A 43 25.74 43.14 -42.80
CA ASN A 43 25.61 42.86 -41.38
C ASN A 43 24.50 43.70 -40.72
N ALA A 44 24.35 44.97 -41.14
CA ALA A 44 23.25 45.82 -40.67
C ALA A 44 21.88 45.29 -41.14
N ALA A 45 21.79 44.82 -42.38
CA ALA A 45 20.56 44.30 -42.97
C ALA A 45 20.02 43.03 -42.25
N ILE A 46 20.90 42.19 -41.69
CA ILE A 46 20.48 41.00 -40.93
C ILE A 46 20.33 41.23 -39.42
N GLN A 47 20.56 42.46 -38.94
CA GLN A 47 20.68 42.71 -37.50
C GLN A 47 19.39 42.37 -36.75
N ASP A 48 18.22 42.63 -37.33
CA ASP A 48 16.92 42.31 -36.73
C ASP A 48 16.70 40.80 -36.61
N GLY A 49 17.05 40.03 -37.65
CA GLY A 49 17.03 38.56 -37.61
C GLY A 49 17.97 38.00 -36.53
N LYS A 50 19.18 38.56 -36.41
CA LYS A 50 20.13 38.17 -35.36
C LYS A 50 19.61 38.47 -33.96
N ASN A 51 18.97 39.62 -33.77
CA ASN A 51 18.37 40.01 -32.50
C ASN A 51 17.23 39.06 -32.11
N ALA A 52 16.34 38.73 -33.06
CA ALA A 52 15.25 37.78 -32.85
C ALA A 52 15.77 36.38 -32.49
N PHE A 53 16.79 35.90 -33.21
CA PHE A 53 17.43 34.62 -32.91
C PHE A 53 18.09 34.60 -31.53
N ARG A 54 18.72 35.70 -31.11
CA ARG A 54 19.34 35.81 -29.77
C ARG A 54 18.29 35.74 -28.67
N VAL A 55 17.18 36.46 -28.80
CA VAL A 55 16.06 36.40 -27.84
C VAL A 55 15.49 34.98 -27.75
N MET A 56 15.36 34.28 -28.89
CA MET A 56 14.98 32.87 -28.90
C MET A 56 15.98 31.99 -28.15
N LEU A 57 17.28 32.14 -28.42
CA LEU A 57 18.33 31.34 -27.79
C LEU A 57 18.32 31.53 -26.26
N ASP A 58 18.27 32.78 -25.80
CA ASP A 58 18.21 33.11 -24.38
C ASP A 58 16.92 32.56 -23.73
N GLY A 59 15.79 32.67 -24.45
CA GLY A 59 14.49 32.15 -24.00
C GLY A 59 14.46 30.61 -23.90
N THR A 60 15.03 29.91 -24.88
CA THR A 60 15.14 28.44 -24.87
C THR A 60 16.04 27.95 -23.74
N ALA A 61 17.18 28.62 -23.51
CA ALA A 61 18.09 28.30 -22.42
C ALA A 61 17.43 28.51 -21.06
N ALA A 62 16.72 29.64 -20.86
CA ALA A 62 15.99 29.92 -19.64
C ALA A 62 14.86 28.91 -19.38
N ALA A 63 14.07 28.58 -20.41
CA ALA A 63 13.02 27.58 -20.32
C ALA A 63 13.57 26.18 -19.98
N SER A 64 14.70 25.80 -20.59
CA SER A 64 15.38 24.54 -20.30
C SER A 64 15.87 24.47 -18.86
N ALA A 65 16.54 25.53 -18.37
CA ALA A 65 16.99 25.63 -16.99
C ALA A 65 15.82 25.54 -16.01
N GLN A 66 14.71 26.23 -16.29
CA GLN A 66 13.51 26.17 -15.46
C GLN A 66 12.90 24.76 -15.43
N LYS A 67 12.82 24.07 -16.58
CA LYS A 67 12.31 22.70 -16.64
C LYS A 67 13.21 21.73 -15.90
N LEU A 68 14.53 21.91 -15.95
CA LEU A 68 15.48 21.09 -15.20
C LEU A 68 15.27 21.26 -13.68
N VAL A 69 15.12 22.49 -13.20
CA VAL A 69 14.83 22.77 -11.79
C VAL A 69 13.48 22.18 -11.38
N ALA A 70 12.44 22.35 -12.20
CA ALA A 70 11.12 21.78 -11.92
C ALA A 70 11.15 20.24 -11.91
N ALA A 71 11.92 19.61 -12.81
CA ALA A 71 12.10 18.17 -12.84
C ALA A 71 12.84 17.67 -11.58
N GLN A 72 13.89 18.36 -11.15
CA GLN A 72 14.61 18.03 -9.91
C GLN A 72 13.70 18.16 -8.67
N GLN A 73 12.87 19.20 -8.61
CA GLN A 73 11.89 19.36 -7.53
C GLN A 73 10.84 18.25 -7.56
N ALA A 74 10.33 17.91 -8.75
CA ALA A 74 9.39 16.80 -8.91
C ALA A 74 10.02 15.48 -8.43
N GLU A 75 11.26 15.19 -8.80
CA GLU A 75 11.99 14.02 -8.32
C GLU A 75 12.12 14.01 -6.79
N GLN A 76 12.51 15.12 -6.17
CA GLN A 76 12.60 15.21 -4.70
C GLN A 76 11.25 14.97 -4.03
N THR A 77 10.16 15.54 -4.57
CA THR A 77 8.82 15.30 -4.02
C THR A 77 8.38 13.84 -4.16
N ILE A 78 8.76 13.17 -5.24
CA ILE A 78 8.53 11.74 -5.45
C ILE A 78 9.32 10.92 -4.43
N LEU A 79 10.60 11.23 -4.20
CA LEU A 79 11.44 10.50 -3.24
C LEU A 79 10.93 10.63 -1.81
N VAL A 80 10.55 11.85 -1.40
CA VAL A 80 9.97 12.10 -0.07
C VAL A 80 8.63 11.38 0.09
N SER A 81 7.75 11.46 -0.93
CA SER A 81 6.47 10.77 -0.92
C SER A 81 6.62 9.25 -0.87
N SER A 82 7.57 8.71 -1.64
CA SER A 82 7.92 7.28 -1.66
C SER A 82 8.43 6.81 -0.30
N THR A 83 9.29 7.60 0.34
CA THR A 83 9.79 7.28 1.69
C THR A 83 8.66 7.24 2.71
N ARG A 84 7.73 8.20 2.68
CA ARG A 84 6.55 8.21 3.56
C ARG A 84 5.65 7.01 3.33
N LEU A 85 5.38 6.65 2.07
CA LEU A 85 4.59 5.47 1.74
C LEU A 85 5.26 4.20 2.25
N ASN A 86 6.57 4.07 2.09
CA ASN A 86 7.33 2.93 2.59
C ASN A 86 7.25 2.82 4.12
N GLN A 87 7.35 3.94 4.84
CA GLN A 87 7.19 3.96 6.30
C GLN A 87 5.79 3.49 6.75
N ILE A 88 4.74 3.90 6.04
CA ILE A 88 3.36 3.45 6.32
C ILE A 88 3.24 1.94 6.08
N LEU A 89 3.77 1.44 4.96
CA LEU A 89 3.75 0.02 4.62
C LEU A 89 4.50 -0.83 5.64
N VAL A 90 5.70 -0.40 6.05
CA VAL A 90 6.47 -1.05 7.11
C VAL A 90 5.70 -1.03 8.44
N GLY A 91 5.08 0.10 8.78
CA GLY A 91 4.25 0.22 9.98
C GLY A 91 3.07 -0.77 9.99
N LEU A 92 2.37 -0.90 8.85
CA LEU A 92 1.27 -1.87 8.69
C LEU A 92 1.76 -3.32 8.79
N LEU A 93 2.93 -3.62 8.24
CA LEU A 93 3.54 -4.95 8.32
C LEU A 93 3.91 -5.32 9.76
N VAL A 94 4.50 -4.38 10.51
CA VAL A 94 4.80 -4.60 11.93
C VAL A 94 3.51 -4.79 12.73
N LEU A 95 2.49 -3.97 12.49
CA LEU A 95 1.19 -4.10 13.16
C LEU A 95 0.53 -5.45 12.88
N SER A 96 0.57 -5.93 11.64
CA SER A 96 -0.01 -7.23 11.27
C SER A 96 0.73 -8.39 11.94
N LEU A 97 2.08 -8.33 12.01
CA LEU A 97 2.88 -9.31 12.77
C LEU A 97 2.49 -9.33 14.25
N VAL A 98 2.34 -8.17 14.88
CA VAL A 98 1.92 -8.08 16.29
C VAL A 98 0.54 -8.69 16.50
N LEU A 99 -0.42 -8.42 15.60
CA LEU A 99 -1.75 -9.02 15.64
C LEU A 99 -1.70 -10.54 15.50
N ILE A 100 -0.89 -11.06 14.57
CA ILE A 100 -0.72 -12.51 14.40
C ILE A 100 -0.16 -13.14 15.67
N LEU A 101 0.87 -12.54 16.28
CA LEU A 101 1.45 -13.03 17.53
C LEU A 101 0.44 -12.98 18.69
N LEU A 102 -0.39 -11.95 18.76
CA LEU A 102 -1.48 -11.86 19.74
C LEU A 102 -2.49 -12.99 19.56
N VAL A 103 -3.00 -13.19 18.34
CA VAL A 103 -3.95 -14.26 18.02
C VAL A 103 -3.35 -15.63 18.32
N MET A 104 -2.10 -15.85 17.93
CA MET A 104 -1.36 -17.09 18.18
C MET A 104 -1.17 -17.40 19.66
N ASN A 105 -1.13 -16.38 20.54
CA ASN A 105 -1.07 -16.57 21.99
C ASN A 105 -2.46 -16.70 22.63
N ILE A 106 -3.44 -15.94 22.15
CA ILE A 106 -4.79 -15.89 22.74
C ILE A 106 -5.58 -17.14 22.38
N VAL A 107 -5.65 -17.52 21.10
CA VAL A 107 -6.52 -18.60 20.62
C VAL A 107 -6.23 -19.95 21.29
N PRO A 108 -4.97 -20.39 21.47
CA PRO A 108 -4.71 -21.66 22.15
C PRO A 108 -5.17 -21.68 23.60
N ARG A 109 -5.04 -20.56 24.31
CA ARG A 109 -5.42 -20.44 25.72
C ARG A 109 -6.92 -20.29 25.89
N ALA A 110 -7.53 -19.50 25.03
CA ALA A 110 -8.93 -19.11 25.14
C ALA A 110 -9.88 -20.17 24.52
N ILE A 111 -9.44 -20.89 23.48
CA ILE A 111 -10.32 -21.80 22.72
C ILE A 111 -9.80 -23.24 22.74
N ILE A 112 -8.56 -23.49 22.29
CA ILE A 112 -8.06 -24.85 22.08
C ILE A 112 -7.98 -25.64 23.39
N ARG A 113 -7.40 -25.04 24.44
CA ARG A 113 -7.27 -25.70 25.76
C ARG A 113 -8.63 -26.07 26.36
N PRO A 114 -9.63 -25.16 26.47
CA PRO A 114 -10.97 -25.52 26.93
C PRO A 114 -11.61 -26.67 26.15
N ILE A 115 -11.52 -26.66 24.81
CA ILE A 115 -12.05 -27.74 23.97
C ILE A 115 -11.36 -29.07 24.29
N GLN A 116 -10.03 -29.09 24.39
CA GLN A 116 -9.28 -30.30 24.73
C GLN A 116 -9.65 -30.83 26.12
N THR A 117 -9.82 -29.94 27.11
CA THR A 117 -10.24 -30.32 28.46
C THR A 117 -11.63 -30.94 28.47
N LEU A 118 -12.61 -30.32 27.79
CA LEU A 118 -13.97 -30.85 27.71
C LEU A 118 -14.04 -32.15 26.91
N SER A 119 -13.27 -32.26 25.83
CA SER A 119 -13.16 -33.49 25.04
C SER A 119 -12.60 -34.63 25.86
N LYS A 120 -11.56 -34.38 26.66
CA LYS A 120 -10.97 -35.38 27.56
C LYS A 120 -11.96 -35.81 28.65
N ALA A 121 -12.70 -34.86 29.23
CA ALA A 121 -13.71 -35.19 30.22
C ALA A 121 -14.82 -36.07 29.63
N ALA A 122 -15.26 -35.79 28.41
CA ALA A 122 -16.24 -36.62 27.70
C ALA A 122 -15.69 -38.02 27.38
N GLU A 123 -14.41 -38.13 27.01
CA GLU A 123 -13.75 -39.42 26.77
C GLU A 123 -13.66 -40.26 28.06
N ASP A 124 -13.22 -39.66 29.17
CA ASP A 124 -13.18 -40.32 30.49
C ASP A 124 -14.58 -40.80 30.91
N MET A 125 -15.63 -39.99 30.70
CA MET A 125 -17.01 -40.40 30.92
C MET A 125 -17.43 -41.60 30.06
N SER A 126 -17.06 -41.63 28.77
CA SER A 126 -17.38 -42.74 27.87
C SER A 126 -16.72 -44.06 28.29
N LYS A 127 -15.58 -43.99 28.98
CA LYS A 127 -14.86 -45.15 29.55
C LYS A 127 -15.45 -45.60 30.89
N GLY A 128 -16.50 -44.94 31.37
CA GLY A 128 -17.14 -45.23 32.64
C GLY A 128 -16.43 -44.60 33.85
N GLU A 129 -15.46 -43.70 33.64
CA GLU A 129 -14.76 -42.99 34.72
C GLU A 129 -15.59 -41.82 35.24
N LEU A 130 -16.76 -42.13 35.78
CA LEU A 130 -17.76 -41.14 36.21
C LEU A 130 -17.42 -40.49 37.55
N GLU A 131 -16.27 -40.77 38.17
CA GLU A 131 -15.88 -40.15 39.44
C GLU A 131 -15.16 -38.80 39.26
N LYS A 132 -14.58 -38.54 38.08
CA LYS A 132 -13.89 -37.29 37.78
C LYS A 132 -14.91 -36.20 37.41
N SER A 133 -14.88 -35.06 38.11
CA SER A 133 -15.74 -33.91 37.78
C SER A 133 -15.25 -33.20 36.52
N VAL A 134 -16.20 -32.66 35.75
CA VAL A 134 -15.88 -31.77 34.63
C VAL A 134 -15.53 -30.38 35.20
N PRO A 135 -14.41 -29.76 34.80
CA PRO A 135 -14.07 -28.41 35.27
C PRO A 135 -15.07 -27.39 34.71
N THR A 136 -15.77 -26.68 35.61
CA THR A 136 -16.87 -25.75 35.28
C THR A 136 -16.47 -24.28 35.19
N GLU A 137 -15.21 -23.95 35.48
CA GLU A 137 -14.66 -22.60 35.42
C GLU A 137 -13.61 -22.55 34.31
N LEU A 138 -14.07 -22.30 33.09
CA LEU A 138 -13.25 -22.09 31.91
C LEU A 138 -13.14 -20.58 31.64
N SER A 139 -12.05 -20.16 30.97
CA SER A 139 -11.76 -18.73 30.79
C SER A 139 -12.78 -17.98 29.90
N ILE A 140 -13.72 -18.67 29.25
CA ILE A 140 -14.73 -18.07 28.39
C ILE A 140 -16.10 -18.62 28.78
N ARG A 141 -17.05 -17.69 28.95
CA ARG A 141 -18.43 -17.93 29.37
C ARG A 141 -19.17 -18.99 28.55
N ASP A 142 -18.96 -19.04 27.24
CA ASP A 142 -19.60 -20.02 26.36
C ASP A 142 -19.14 -21.44 26.67
N PHE A 143 -17.86 -21.63 27.03
CA PHE A 143 -17.34 -22.92 27.44
C PHE A 143 -17.81 -23.32 28.84
N ASP A 144 -18.11 -22.37 29.74
CA ASP A 144 -18.68 -22.67 31.08
C ASP A 144 -20.06 -23.33 30.96
N SER A 145 -20.92 -22.80 30.09
CA SER A 145 -22.25 -23.36 29.85
C SER A 145 -22.16 -24.80 29.34
N LEU A 146 -21.20 -25.06 28.43
CA LEU A 146 -20.94 -26.40 27.90
C LEU A 146 -20.40 -27.34 28.99
N ALA A 147 -19.46 -26.86 29.81
CA ALA A 147 -18.90 -27.61 30.93
C ALA A 147 -19.98 -28.02 31.95
N GLN A 148 -20.85 -27.09 32.33
CA GLN A 148 -21.97 -27.34 33.23
C GLN A 148 -22.95 -28.37 32.67
N THR A 149 -23.20 -28.32 31.36
CA THR A 149 -24.06 -29.29 30.68
C THR A 149 -23.43 -30.68 30.70
N LEU A 150 -22.13 -30.78 30.40
CA LEU A 150 -21.39 -32.04 30.46
C LEU A 150 -21.38 -32.63 31.88
N GLU A 151 -21.23 -31.79 32.90
CA GLU A 151 -21.24 -32.20 34.31
C GLU A 151 -22.61 -32.76 34.73
N ARG A 152 -23.71 -32.12 34.31
CA ARG A 152 -25.07 -32.64 34.55
C ARG A 152 -25.27 -34.00 33.89
N LEU A 153 -24.75 -34.19 32.68
CA LEU A 153 -24.80 -35.49 31.98
C LEU A 153 -24.01 -36.57 32.75
N ARG A 154 -22.81 -36.24 33.24
CA ARG A 154 -22.01 -37.14 34.07
C ARG A 154 -22.77 -37.61 35.31
N ILE A 155 -23.34 -36.67 36.07
CA ILE A 155 -24.11 -36.98 37.29
C ILE A 155 -25.33 -37.87 36.97
N SER A 156 -26.02 -37.57 35.87
CA SER A 156 -27.16 -38.36 35.41
C SER A 156 -26.76 -39.81 35.09
N GLN A 157 -25.69 -40.01 34.29
CA GLN A 157 -25.17 -41.34 33.97
C GLN A 157 -24.72 -42.10 35.22
N LYS A 158 -24.02 -41.44 36.14
CA LYS A 158 -23.57 -42.04 37.40
C LYS A 158 -24.75 -42.54 38.23
N THR A 159 -25.80 -41.73 38.33
CA THR A 159 -27.03 -42.08 39.05
C THR A 159 -27.75 -43.27 38.41
N LEU A 160 -27.82 -43.31 37.08
CA LEU A 160 -28.42 -44.43 36.35
C LEU A 160 -27.66 -45.74 36.55
N MET A 161 -26.32 -45.72 36.46
CA MET A 161 -25.47 -46.89 36.71
C MET A 161 -25.63 -47.40 38.15
N ALA A 162 -25.61 -46.51 39.15
CA ALA A 162 -25.80 -46.90 40.55
C ALA A 162 -27.17 -47.56 40.79
N ARG A 163 -28.23 -47.05 40.15
CA ARG A 163 -29.56 -47.67 40.21
C ARG A 163 -29.58 -49.05 39.55
N TYR A 164 -28.90 -49.22 38.42
CA TYR A 164 -28.81 -50.50 37.73
C TYR A 164 -28.10 -51.56 38.58
N TYR A 165 -26.93 -51.23 39.17
CA TYR A 165 -26.19 -52.15 40.05
C TYR A 165 -27.00 -52.57 41.27
N ARG A 166 -27.63 -51.61 41.97
CA ARG A 166 -28.50 -51.93 43.13
C ARG A 166 -29.64 -52.88 42.75
N LYS A 167 -30.25 -52.68 41.58
CA LYS A 167 -31.33 -53.56 41.09
C LYS A 167 -30.80 -54.97 40.75
N ALA A 168 -29.60 -55.09 40.18
CA ALA A 168 -28.97 -56.37 39.90
C ALA A 168 -28.69 -57.17 41.19
N GLU A 169 -28.16 -56.51 42.23
CA GLU A 169 -27.92 -57.14 43.53
C GLU A 169 -29.20 -57.67 44.18
N THR A 170 -30.28 -56.87 44.19
CA THR A 170 -31.57 -57.32 44.76
C THR A 170 -32.18 -58.51 44.03
N LYS A 171 -31.90 -58.67 42.72
CA LYS A 171 -32.36 -59.83 41.94
C LYS A 171 -31.51 -61.08 42.14
N SER A 172 -30.24 -60.95 42.54
CA SER A 172 -29.37 -62.09 42.83
C SER A 172 -29.59 -62.67 44.23
N ALA A 173 -30.18 -61.88 45.14
CA ALA A 173 -30.44 -62.28 46.53
C ALA A 173 -31.86 -62.87 46.74
N ALA A 174 -32.71 -62.81 45.71
CA ALA A 174 -34.06 -63.37 45.68
C ALA A 174 -34.08 -64.64 44.82
#